data_AF-L8JCV2-F1
#
_entry.id   AF-L8JCV2-F1
#
_cell.length_a   1.000
_cell.length_b   1.000
_cell.length_c   1.000
_cell.angle_alpha   90.00
_cell.angle_beta   90.00
_cell.angle_gamma   90.00
#
_symmetry.space_group_name_H-M   'P 1'
#
loop_
_entity.id
_entity.type
_entity.pdbx_description
1 polymer ?
#
loop_
_entity_poly.entity_id
_entity_poly.type
_entity_poly.pdbx_seq_one_letter_code
_entity_poly.pdbx_strand_id
1 'polypeptide(L)'
;MPTTIASFVDSELIPSRLSVAALVVLYSGAALLLFFLWLRADIPFVIVLFCFDLLLHENLALLTYCYAQQGRLVISRGGEIRWQMQKWHIKQVKIRNRFFLLLRISNLADSRWLLIGRDSCDEATYRALSLLCFNSVTFLPPKE
;
A
#
# COMPACT_ATOMS: atom_id res chain seq x y z
N MET A 1 28.72 -2.88 22.78
CA MET A 1 28.05 -1.56 22.80
C MET A 1 26.70 -1.70 22.11
N PRO A 2 25.56 -1.54 22.80
CA PRO A 2 24.27 -1.52 22.13
C PRO A 2 24.13 -0.14 21.47
N THR A 3 24.14 -0.10 20.14
CA THR A 3 23.79 1.10 19.40
C THR A 3 22.28 1.30 19.52
N THR A 4 21.88 2.09 20.52
CA THR A 4 20.50 2.58 20.67
C THR A 4 20.22 3.53 19.52
N ILE A 5 19.81 2.97 18.37
CA ILE A 5 19.33 3.76 17.25
C ILE A 5 18.03 4.38 17.72
N ALA A 6 17.99 5.70 17.86
CA ALA A 6 16.79 6.44 18.23
C ALA A 6 15.71 6.22 17.16
N SER A 7 14.89 5.20 17.39
CA SER A 7 13.69 4.88 16.62
C SER A 7 12.69 6.01 16.86
N PHE A 8 12.34 6.74 15.80
CA PHE A 8 11.42 7.88 15.91
C PHE A 8 9.96 7.43 15.77
N VAL A 9 9.75 6.31 15.08
CA VAL A 9 8.46 5.66 14.86
C VAL A 9 8.72 4.17 14.81
N ASP A 10 8.05 3.41 15.67
CA ASP A 10 8.02 1.96 15.67
C ASP A 10 6.57 1.53 15.60
N SER A 11 6.11 1.06 14.44
CA SER A 11 4.72 0.65 14.27
C SER A 11 4.61 -0.58 13.39
N GLU A 12 3.78 -1.51 13.81
CA GLU A 12 3.38 -2.64 12.99
C GLU A 12 2.38 -2.15 11.95
N LEU A 13 2.76 -2.18 10.67
CA LEU A 13 1.82 -1.92 9.59
C LEU A 13 0.85 -3.09 9.52
N ILE A 14 -0.39 -2.82 9.88
CA ILE A 14 -1.55 -3.67 9.61
C ILE A 14 -2.10 -3.21 8.25
N PRO A 15 -2.60 -4.10 7.37
CA PRO A 15 -3.19 -3.68 6.11
C PRO A 15 -4.36 -2.75 6.42
N SER A 16 -4.46 -1.64 5.69
CA SER A 16 -5.60 -0.74 5.87
C SER A 16 -6.89 -1.49 5.57
N ARG A 17 -7.70 -1.70 6.62
CA ARG A 17 -8.98 -2.40 6.52
C ARG A 17 -9.92 -1.69 5.55
N LEU A 18 -9.85 -0.35 5.48
CA LEU A 18 -10.63 0.45 4.55
C LEU A 18 -10.20 0.23 3.10
N SER A 19 -8.89 0.15 2.79
CA SER A 19 -8.47 -0.11 1.42
C SER A 19 -8.84 -1.52 0.97
N VAL A 20 -8.71 -2.51 1.87
CA VAL A 20 -9.15 -3.88 1.61
C VAL A 20 -10.66 -3.94 1.39
N ALA A 21 -11.46 -3.31 2.26
CA ALA A 21 -12.90 -3.26 2.12
C ALA A 21 -13.34 -2.55 0.82
N ALA A 22 -12.72 -1.41 0.49
CA ALA A 22 -13.01 -0.69 -0.74
C ALA A 22 -12.67 -1.52 -1.98
N LEU A 23 -11.58 -2.28 -1.96
CA LEU A 23 -11.22 -3.21 -3.03
C LEU A 23 -12.29 -4.29 -3.19
N VAL A 24 -12.68 -4.96 -2.09
CA VAL A 24 -13.71 -6.00 -2.11
C VAL A 24 -15.05 -5.44 -2.63
N VAL A 25 -15.45 -4.26 -2.18
CA VAL A 25 -16.68 -3.60 -2.65
C VAL A 25 -16.61 -3.28 -4.14
N LEU A 26 -15.50 -2.71 -4.62
CA LEU A 26 -15.29 -2.41 -6.04
C LEU A 26 -15.39 -3.66 -6.91
N TYR A 27 -14.67 -4.73 -6.54
CA TYR A 27 -14.67 -5.99 -7.28
C TYR A 27 -16.02 -6.70 -7.20
N SER A 28 -16.72 -6.63 -6.06
CA SER A 28 -18.09 -7.14 -5.94
C SER A 28 -19.09 -6.37 -6.82
N GLY A 29 -18.92 -5.05 -6.92
CA GLY A 29 -19.71 -4.20 -7.80
C GLY A 29 -19.46 -4.50 -9.27
N ALA A 30 -18.20 -4.70 -9.65
CA ALA A 30 -17.84 -5.14 -11.00
C ALA A 30 -18.40 -6.52 -11.34
N ALA A 31 -18.34 -7.48 -10.41
CA ALA A 31 -18.96 -8.80 -10.55
C ALA A 31 -20.49 -8.71 -10.73
N LEU A 32 -21.17 -7.89 -9.93
CA LEU A 32 -22.60 -7.64 -10.07
C LEU A 32 -22.95 -7.01 -11.42
N LEU A 33 -22.19 -6.00 -11.86
CA LEU A 33 -22.37 -5.39 -13.18
C LEU A 33 -22.18 -6.41 -14.31
N LEU A 34 -21.19 -7.29 -14.19
CA LEU A 34 -20.92 -8.34 -15.17
C LEU A 34 -22.07 -9.36 -15.21
N PHE A 35 -22.62 -9.71 -14.06
CA PHE A 35 -23.81 -10.53 -13.94
C PHE A 35 -25.06 -9.87 -14.55
N PHE A 36 -25.28 -8.58 -14.28
CA PHE A 36 -26.36 -7.80 -14.90
C PHE A 36 -26.19 -7.68 -16.42
N LEU A 37 -24.94 -7.52 -16.89
CA LEU A 37 -24.63 -7.46 -18.31
C LEU A 37 -24.93 -8.80 -18.99
N TRP A 38 -24.59 -9.92 -18.35
CA TRP A 38 -24.95 -11.25 -18.83
C TRP A 38 -26.46 -11.48 -18.89
N LEU A 39 -27.22 -10.99 -17.90
CA LEU A 39 -28.69 -11.09 -17.93
C LEU A 39 -29.34 -10.26 -19.03
N ARG A 40 -28.72 -9.13 -19.40
CA ARG A 40 -29.29 -8.16 -20.34
C ARG A 40 -28.80 -8.33 -21.77
N ALA A 41 -27.59 -8.86 -21.95
CA ALA A 41 -26.97 -9.05 -23.25
C ALA A 41 -26.77 -10.55 -23.50
N ASP A 42 -26.97 -10.99 -24.74
CA ASP A 42 -26.70 -12.37 -25.20
C ASP A 42 -25.20 -12.70 -25.26
N ILE A 43 -24.48 -12.36 -24.18
CA ILE A 43 -23.07 -12.67 -24.05
C ILE A 43 -22.97 -14.17 -23.75
N PRO A 44 -22.11 -14.91 -24.47
CA PRO A 44 -21.86 -16.31 -24.20
C PRO A 44 -21.47 -16.52 -22.73
N PHE A 45 -22.14 -17.45 -22.06
CA PHE A 45 -21.89 -17.77 -20.66
C PHE A 45 -20.42 -18.10 -20.37
N VAL A 46 -19.72 -18.71 -21.32
CA VAL A 46 -18.29 -19.03 -21.21
C VAL A 46 -17.41 -17.77 -21.07
N ILE A 47 -17.74 -16.69 -21.79
CA ILE A 47 -16.98 -15.42 -21.70
C ILE A 47 -17.20 -14.79 -20.33
N VAL A 48 -18.43 -14.81 -19.84
CA VAL A 48 -18.80 -14.29 -18.51
C VAL A 48 -18.04 -15.03 -17.41
N LEU A 49 -18.03 -16.37 -17.46
CA LEU A 49 -17.25 -17.18 -16.52
C LEU A 49 -15.76 -16.87 -16.57
N PHE A 50 -15.18 -16.75 -17.76
CA PHE A 50 -13.77 -16.39 -17.91
C PHE A 50 -13.45 -15.02 -17.32
N CYS A 51 -14.30 -14.02 -17.55
CA CYS A 51 -14.12 -12.70 -16.94
C CYS A 51 -14.28 -12.75 -15.43
N PHE A 52 -15.22 -13.53 -14.88
CA PHE A 52 -15.36 -13.74 -13.44
C PHE A 52 -14.09 -14.34 -12.81
N ASP A 53 -13.51 -15.35 -13.45
CA ASP A 53 -12.29 -16.00 -12.99
C ASP A 53 -11.11 -15.02 -12.98
N LEU A 54 -10.94 -14.23 -14.04
CA LEU A 54 -9.94 -13.15 -14.08
C LEU A 54 -10.14 -12.11 -12.98
N LEU A 55 -11.39 -11.69 -12.76
CA LEU A 55 -11.74 -10.70 -11.74
C LEU A 55 -11.41 -11.23 -10.33
N LEU A 56 -11.71 -12.50 -10.07
CA LEU A 56 -11.42 -13.15 -8.80
C LEU A 56 -9.91 -13.32 -8.60
N HIS A 57 -9.20 -13.77 -9.63
CA HIS A 57 -7.75 -13.96 -9.58
C HIS A 57 -7.02 -12.62 -9.34
N GLU A 58 -7.43 -11.55 -10.01
CA GLU A 58 -6.86 -10.22 -9.80
C GLU A 58 -7.13 -9.71 -8.38
N ASN A 59 -8.36 -9.86 -7.89
CA ASN A 59 -8.73 -9.49 -6.52
C ASN A 59 -7.89 -10.25 -5.48
N LEU A 60 -7.74 -11.57 -5.64
CA LEU A 60 -6.91 -12.39 -4.75
C LEU A 60 -5.44 -11.98 -4.80
N ALA A 61 -4.90 -11.69 -5.99
CA ALA A 61 -3.52 -11.22 -6.14
C ALA A 61 -3.29 -9.87 -5.43
N LEU A 62 -4.22 -8.93 -5.60
CA LEU A 62 -4.16 -7.62 -4.94
C LEU A 62 -4.32 -7.73 -3.42
N LEU A 63 -5.24 -8.56 -2.95
CA LEU A 63 -5.40 -8.85 -1.52
C LEU A 63 -4.11 -9.43 -0.94
N THR A 64 -3.53 -10.44 -1.60
CA THR A 64 -2.26 -11.04 -1.20
C THR A 64 -1.15 -10.01 -1.16
N TYR A 65 -1.10 -9.10 -2.14
CA TYR A 65 -0.16 -7.98 -2.15
C TYR A 65 -0.36 -7.03 -0.97
N CYS A 66 -1.60 -6.66 -0.64
CA CYS A 66 -1.92 -5.85 0.54
C CYS A 66 -1.53 -6.54 1.84
N TYR A 67 -1.76 -7.85 1.95
CA TYR A 67 -1.34 -8.64 3.12
C TYR A 67 0.18 -8.78 3.20
N ALA A 68 0.88 -8.91 2.07
CA ALA A 68 2.34 -8.95 2.02
C ALA A 68 3.00 -7.62 2.41
N GLN A 69 2.26 -6.51 2.38
CA GLN A 69 2.71 -5.21 2.89
C GLN A 69 2.73 -5.13 4.43
N GLN A 70 2.21 -6.14 5.13
CA GLN A 70 2.27 -6.24 6.59
C GLN A 70 3.69 -6.25 7.13
N GLY A 71 3.86 -5.68 8.32
CA GLY A 71 5.07 -5.88 9.10
C GLY A 71 5.55 -4.62 9.79
N ARG A 72 6.54 -4.80 10.67
CA ARG A 72 7.11 -3.72 11.46
C ARG A 72 7.83 -2.71 10.57
N LEU A 73 7.36 -1.47 10.61
CA LEU A 73 7.97 -0.31 9.97
C LEU A 73 8.59 0.56 11.06
N VAL A 74 9.91 0.69 11.01
CA VAL A 74 10.67 1.54 11.90
C VAL A 74 11.28 2.66 11.09
N ILE A 75 11.04 3.92 11.47
CA ILE A 75 11.64 5.06 10.79
C ILE A 75 12.61 5.74 11.75
N SER A 76 13.87 5.78 11.33
CA SER A 76 14.92 6.49 12.04
C SER A 76 14.88 7.97 11.70
N ARG A 77 15.31 8.81 12.64
CA ARG A 77 15.34 10.28 12.51
C ARG A 77 16.19 10.76 11.31
N GLY A 78 17.13 9.93 10.84
CA GLY A 78 17.96 10.18 9.65
C GLY A 78 17.33 9.81 8.31
N GLY A 79 16.05 9.43 8.28
CA GLY A 79 15.35 9.04 7.05
C GLY A 79 15.60 7.58 6.60
N GLU A 80 16.35 6.79 7.38
CA GLU A 80 16.39 5.34 7.17
C GLU A 80 15.05 4.71 7.56
N ILE A 81 14.42 4.00 6.62
CA ILE A 81 13.25 3.17 6.89
C ILE A 81 13.74 1.74 7.09
N ARG A 82 13.22 1.05 8.11
CA ARG A 82 13.30 -0.40 8.22
C ARG A 82 11.91 -0.98 8.08
N TRP A 83 11.70 -1.85 7.11
CA TRP A 83 10.44 -2.55 6.88
C TRP A 83 10.75 -4.04 6.84
N GLN A 84 10.01 -4.84 7.63
CA GLN A 84 10.25 -6.28 7.80
C GLN A 84 11.71 -6.61 8.17
N MET A 85 12.30 -5.81 9.07
CA MET A 85 13.71 -5.89 9.49
C MET A 85 14.76 -5.61 8.39
N GLN A 86 14.34 -5.33 7.15
CA GLN A 86 15.24 -4.91 6.07
C GLN A 86 15.34 -3.39 6.02
N LYS A 87 16.50 -2.86 5.59
CA LYS A 87 16.67 -1.42 5.35
C LYS A 87 16.10 -1.03 3.99
N TRP A 88 15.36 0.07 3.97
CA TRP A 88 14.74 0.66 2.79
C TRP A 88 14.95 2.18 2.79
N HIS A 89 14.96 2.75 1.59
CA HIS A 89 15.05 4.18 1.36
C HIS A 89 13.81 4.67 0.61
N ILE A 90 13.30 5.85 0.98
CA ILE A 90 12.21 6.49 0.24
C ILE A 90 12.78 7.04 -1.06
N LYS A 91 12.31 6.53 -2.21
CA LYS A 91 12.65 7.08 -3.52
C LYS A 91 11.67 8.17 -3.95
N GLN A 92 10.39 7.97 -3.68
CA GLN A 92 9.35 8.87 -4.17
C GLN A 92 8.12 8.79 -3.29
N VAL A 93 7.41 9.92 -3.15
CA VAL A 93 6.08 9.98 -2.58
C VAL A 93 5.13 10.32 -3.72
N LYS A 94 4.19 9.41 -4.07
CA LYS A 94 3.28 9.63 -5.21
C LYS A 94 1.95 10.22 -4.78
N ILE A 95 1.39 9.73 -3.67
CA ILE A 95 0.09 10.17 -3.17
C ILE A 95 0.24 10.50 -1.69
N ARG A 96 -0.24 11.68 -1.31
CA ARG A 96 -0.34 12.09 0.09
C ARG A 96 -1.72 12.68 0.29
N ASN A 97 -2.60 11.92 0.94
CA ASN A 97 -3.92 12.38 1.35
C ASN A 97 -4.06 12.21 2.87
N ARG A 98 -5.12 12.80 3.45
CA ARG A 98 -5.48 12.64 4.87
C ARG A 98 -5.70 11.17 5.27
N PHE A 99 -6.05 10.32 4.31
CA PHE A 99 -6.41 8.92 4.55
C PHE A 99 -5.35 7.92 4.11
N PHE A 100 -4.53 8.25 3.11
CA PHE A 100 -3.57 7.32 2.54
C PHE A 100 -2.28 8.04 2.11
N LEU A 101 -1.18 7.32 2.24
CA LEU A 101 0.14 7.75 1.85
C LEU A 101 0.78 6.65 1.00
N LEU A 102 1.04 6.96 -0.27
CA LEU A 102 1.65 6.03 -1.22
C LEU A 102 3.12 6.40 -1.43
N LEU A 103 3.98 5.52 -0.94
CA LEU A 103 5.42 5.68 -0.95
C LEU A 103 6.02 4.68 -1.93
N ARG A 104 7.02 5.10 -2.69
CA ARG A 104 7.94 4.19 -3.35
C ARG A 104 9.16 4.04 -2.47
N ILE A 105 9.35 2.85 -1.95
CA ILE A 105 10.54 2.47 -1.20
C ILE A 105 11.45 1.62 -2.09
N SER A 106 12.75 1.70 -1.86
CA SER A 106 13.73 0.81 -2.49
C SER A 106 14.76 0.32 -1.49
N ASN A 107 15.10 -0.94 -1.63
CA ASN A 107 16.27 -1.56 -1.03
C ASN A 107 17.35 -1.71 -2.15
N LEU A 108 18.55 -2.14 -1.79
CA LEU A 108 19.68 -2.39 -2.69
C LEU A 108 19.31 -3.31 -3.86
N ALA A 109 18.34 -4.22 -3.69
CA ALA A 109 17.96 -5.22 -4.68
C ALA A 109 16.57 -5.01 -5.31
N ASP A 110 15.68 -4.20 -4.71
CA ASP A 110 14.27 -4.17 -5.10
C ASP A 110 13.62 -2.80 -4.87
N SER A 111 12.57 -2.48 -5.61
CA SER A 111 11.75 -1.29 -5.41
C SER A 111 10.28 -1.64 -5.35
N ARG A 112 9.62 -1.21 -4.27
CA ARG A 112 8.23 -1.54 -3.99
C ARG A 112 7.42 -0.29 -3.69
N TRP A 113 6.13 -0.37 -4.01
CA TRP A 113 5.15 0.60 -3.56
C TRP A 113 4.59 0.15 -2.21
N LEU A 114 4.54 1.07 -1.26
CA LEU A 114 4.00 0.86 0.07
C LEU A 114 2.81 1.81 0.24
N LEU A 115 1.63 1.24 0.44
CA LEU A 115 0.43 1.99 0.75
C LEU A 115 0.23 2.00 2.26
N ILE A 116 0.40 3.16 2.89
CA ILE A 116 0.14 3.35 4.32
C ILE A 116 -1.22 4.04 4.46
N GLY A 117 -2.17 3.37 5.10
CA GLY A 117 -3.44 3.99 5.47
C GLY A 117 -3.34 4.75 6.78
N ARG A 118 -4.27 5.66 7.03
CA ARG A 118 -4.42 6.26 8.36
C ARG A 118 -4.84 5.22 9.40
N ASP A 119 -5.62 4.22 9.02
CA ASP A 119 -6.07 3.16 9.94
C ASP A 119 -5.06 2.04 10.13
N SER A 120 -3.94 2.05 9.39
CA SER A 120 -2.88 1.04 9.54
C SER A 120 -1.88 1.36 10.66
N CYS A 121 -1.88 2.60 11.16
CA CYS A 121 -0.97 3.08 12.20
C CYS A 121 -1.71 4.03 13.16
N ASP A 122 -1.16 4.24 14.35
CA ASP A 122 -1.68 5.29 15.25
C ASP A 122 -1.64 6.68 14.60
N GLU A 123 -2.61 7.53 14.93
CA GLU A 123 -2.76 8.84 14.28
C GLU A 123 -1.54 9.75 14.50
N ALA A 124 -0.91 9.68 15.67
CA ALA A 124 0.33 10.39 15.96
C ALA A 124 1.47 9.94 15.04
N THR A 125 1.56 8.62 14.82
CA THR A 125 2.53 8.00 13.91
C THR A 125 2.28 8.38 12.47
N TYR A 126 1.03 8.33 12.01
CA TYR A 126 0.65 8.72 10.65
C TYR A 126 0.99 10.20 10.39
N ARG A 127 0.73 11.09 11.36
CA ARG A 127 1.13 12.50 11.25
C ARG A 127 2.64 12.67 11.19
N ALA A 128 3.40 12.00 12.05
CA ALA A 128 4.86 12.04 12.03
C ALA A 128 5.43 11.54 10.68
N LEU A 129 4.89 10.44 10.16
CA LEU A 129 5.17 9.91 8.82
C LEU A 129 4.90 10.94 7.72
N SER A 130 3.73 11.57 7.75
CA SER A 130 3.33 12.57 6.75
C SER A 130 4.23 13.80 6.75
N LEU A 131 4.70 14.22 7.94
CA LEU A 131 5.63 15.34 8.13
C LEU A 131 7.05 14.97 7.67
N LEU A 132 7.53 13.78 8.01
CA LEU A 132 8.83 13.29 7.54
C LEU A 132 8.85 13.17 6.01
N CYS A 133 7.78 12.64 5.42
CA CYS A 133 7.64 12.56 3.96
C CYS A 133 7.58 13.93 3.30
N PHE A 134 6.99 14.93 3.95
CA PHE A 134 6.98 16.31 3.46
C PHE A 134 8.40 16.90 3.42
N ASN A 135 9.16 16.72 4.49
CA ASN A 135 10.53 17.22 4.57
C ASN A 135 11.49 16.44 3.67
N SER A 136 11.29 15.13 3.48
CA SER A 136 12.16 14.33 2.61
C SER A 136 12.00 14.65 1.12
N VAL A 137 10.84 15.15 0.70
CA VAL A 137 10.63 15.61 -0.69
C VAL A 137 11.45 16.87 -0.97
N THR A 138 11.78 17.67 0.05
CA THR A 138 12.64 18.85 -0.07
C THR A 138 14.13 18.52 -0.18
N PHE A 139 14.53 17.28 0.13
CA PHE A 139 15.92 16.81 0.08
C PHE A 139 16.21 15.85 -1.09
N LEU A 140 15.25 15.59 -1.97
CA LEU A 140 15.55 14.89 -3.21
C LEU A 140 16.32 15.84 -4.14
N PRO A 141 17.60 15.55 -4.47
CA PRO A 141 18.32 16.37 -5.43
C PRO A 141 17.56 16.38 -6.76
N PRO A 142 17.62 17.48 -7.53
CA PRO A 142 17.05 17.51 -8.87
C PRO A 142 17.64 16.34 -9.65
N LYS A 143 16.78 15.53 -10.27
CA LYS A 143 17.21 14.55 -11.26
C LYS A 143 17.90 15.31 -12.38
N GLU A 144 19.21 15.13 -12.49
CA GLU A 144 19.94 15.31 -13.75
C GLU A 144 19.51 14.24 -14.76
#